data_AF-A0AA41SE20-F1
#
_entry.id   AF-A0AA41SE20-F1
#
_cell.length_a   1.000
_cell.length_b   1.000
_cell.length_c   1.000
_cell.angle_alpha   90.00
_cell.angle_beta   90.00
_cell.angle_gamma   90.00
#
_symmetry.space_group_name_H-M   'P 1'
#
loop_
_entity.id
_entity.type
_entity.pdbx_description
1 polymer ?
#
loop_
_entity_poly.entity_id
_entity_poly.type
_entity_poly.pdbx_seq_one_letter_code
_entity_poly.pdbx_strand_id
1 'polypeptide(L)'
;MAAQPFYISPGIVKLDPAARQEKIKTSRTKLLNSRDEVLDLLEQQEWKNFTVAEATITDYVLLLSGVPYQCFGDRTGLDVHLGILKRLQARLEKECTQAKDQYYDLRLSVLDYDRKRAMMLQELNDAKDRGGISEDLRKWIDRQLLDEDWKGSLEAADKMEKQYMGQAAEDAQEVHYVKQIIDLEPIYADNPETVKSRFMSCSKELGDATNKMQENSRAYTQAPPLCLCVKKLWEFLEANRSLVPE
;
A
#
# COMPACT_ATOMS: atom_id res chain seq x y z
N MET A 1 -10.24 12.04 11.69
CA MET A 1 -10.79 13.09 10.81
C MET A 1 -12.23 12.71 10.50
N ALA A 2 -13.19 13.61 10.76
CA ALA A 2 -14.61 13.35 10.52
C ALA A 2 -14.88 13.24 9.01
N ALA A 3 -15.62 12.20 8.60
CA ALA A 3 -16.08 12.03 7.23
C ALA A 3 -16.91 13.27 6.81
N GLN A 4 -16.52 13.92 5.71
CA GLN A 4 -17.30 15.00 5.16
C GLN A 4 -18.69 14.48 4.72
N PRO A 5 -19.77 15.23 4.98
CA PRO A 5 -21.10 14.85 4.52
C PRO A 5 -21.15 14.91 2.99
N PHE A 6 -21.83 13.92 2.39
CA PHE A 6 -22.14 13.88 0.97
C PHE A 6 -22.83 15.19 0.54
N TYR A 7 -22.16 15.99 -0.28
CA TYR A 7 -22.79 17.11 -0.97
C TYR A 7 -23.61 16.59 -2.15
N ILE A 8 -24.90 16.34 -1.93
CA ILE A 8 -25.86 16.40 -3.02
C ILE A 8 -26.08 17.88 -3.28
N SER A 9 -25.44 18.44 -4.31
CA SER A 9 -25.68 19.82 -4.72
C SER A 9 -27.09 19.93 -5.33
N PRO A 10 -28.03 20.70 -4.74
CA PRO A 10 -29.33 20.96 -5.33
C PRO A 10 -29.23 22.16 -6.28
N GLY A 11 -28.30 22.09 -7.24
CA GLY A 11 -28.24 23.03 -8.35
C GLY A 11 -29.09 22.51 -9.50
N ILE A 12 -30.41 22.76 -9.48
CA ILE A 12 -31.25 22.53 -10.67
C ILE A 12 -30.94 23.63 -11.68
N VAL A 13 -29.79 23.52 -12.35
CA VAL A 13 -29.66 24.08 -13.68
C VAL A 13 -30.52 23.18 -14.55
N LYS A 14 -31.66 23.69 -15.03
CA LYS A 14 -32.47 23.01 -16.05
C LYS A 14 -31.61 22.91 -17.32
N LEU A 15 -30.83 21.85 -17.41
CA LEU A 15 -30.12 21.49 -18.63
C LEU A 15 -31.19 21.23 -19.71
N ASP A 16 -30.94 21.77 -20.91
CA ASP A 16 -31.63 21.38 -22.13
C ASP A 16 -31.71 19.83 -22.20
N PRO A 17 -32.89 19.23 -22.48
CA PRO A 17 -33.03 17.78 -22.65
C PRO A 17 -31.93 17.12 -23.49
N ALA A 18 -31.47 17.77 -24.57
CA ALA A 18 -30.37 17.26 -25.39
C ALA A 18 -29.04 17.23 -24.63
N ALA A 19 -28.70 18.32 -23.93
CA ALA A 19 -27.51 18.40 -23.08
C ALA A 19 -27.56 17.42 -21.89
N ARG A 20 -28.75 17.17 -21.33
CA ARG A 20 -28.96 16.16 -20.28
C ARG A 20 -28.72 14.74 -20.82
N GLN A 21 -29.22 14.44 -22.02
CA GLN A 21 -29.03 13.13 -22.66
C GLN A 21 -27.56 12.86 -22.99
N GLU A 22 -26.85 13.87 -23.50
CA GLU A 22 -25.42 13.75 -23.78
C GLU A 22 -24.58 13.57 -22.50
N LYS A 23 -24.95 14.26 -21.41
CA LYS A 23 -24.31 14.06 -20.10
C LYS A 23 -24.54 12.65 -19.56
N ILE A 24 -25.75 12.08 -19.70
CA ILE A 24 -26.05 10.70 -19.31
C ILE A 24 -25.22 9.73 -20.15
N LYS A 25 -25.17 9.92 -21.48
CA LYS A 25 -24.37 9.08 -22.38
C LYS A 25 -22.89 9.09 -22.01
N THR A 26 -22.31 10.27 -21.80
CA THR A 26 -20.91 10.43 -21.38
C THR A 26 -20.65 9.75 -20.04
N SER A 27 -21.54 9.95 -19.07
CA SER A 27 -21.40 9.36 -17.73
C SER A 27 -21.51 7.84 -17.77
N ARG A 28 -22.42 7.31 -18.61
CA ARG A 28 -22.56 5.87 -18.86
C ARG A 28 -21.29 5.29 -19.48
N THR A 29 -20.70 5.94 -20.48
CA THR A 29 -19.43 5.49 -21.07
C THR A 29 -18.32 5.44 -20.03
N LYS A 30 -18.17 6.50 -19.21
CA LYS A 30 -17.18 6.51 -18.13
C LYS A 30 -17.42 5.37 -17.13
N LEU A 31 -18.68 5.13 -16.77
CA LEU A 31 -19.05 4.07 -15.83
C LEU A 31 -18.71 2.69 -16.37
N LEU A 32 -18.96 2.44 -17.66
CA LEU A 32 -18.61 1.18 -18.32
C LEU A 32 -17.10 0.98 -18.39
N ASN A 33 -16.33 2.02 -18.74
CA ASN A 33 -14.87 1.92 -18.78
C ASN A 33 -14.30 1.62 -17.38
N SER A 34 -14.73 2.36 -16.36
CA SER A 34 -14.28 2.15 -14.98
C SER A 34 -14.74 0.80 -14.42
N ARG A 35 -15.91 0.30 -14.85
CA ARG A 35 -16.38 -1.06 -14.56
C ARG A 35 -15.40 -2.11 -15.10
N ASP A 36 -14.98 -1.96 -16.35
CA ASP A 36 -14.09 -2.93 -16.99
C ASP A 36 -12.70 -2.90 -16.31
N GLU A 37 -12.18 -1.73 -15.96
CA GLU A 37 -10.94 -1.59 -15.17
C GLU A 37 -11.01 -2.29 -13.80
N VAL A 38 -12.13 -2.15 -13.08
CA VAL A 38 -12.35 -2.82 -11.80
C VAL A 38 -12.53 -4.34 -11.96
N LEU A 39 -13.16 -4.79 -13.04
CA LEU A 39 -13.29 -6.22 -13.34
C LEU A 39 -11.92 -6.83 -13.61
N ASP A 40 -11.09 -6.18 -14.43
CA ASP A 40 -9.71 -6.59 -14.68
C ASP A 40 -8.91 -6.66 -13.37
N LEU A 41 -9.07 -5.66 -12.50
CA LEU A 41 -8.45 -5.65 -11.17
C LEU A 41 -8.94 -6.82 -10.28
N LEU A 42 -10.23 -7.15 -10.33
CA LEU A 42 -10.81 -8.25 -9.56
C LEU A 42 -10.42 -9.65 -10.08
N GLU A 43 -9.98 -9.75 -11.33
CA GLU A 43 -9.49 -11.00 -11.93
C GLU A 43 -8.02 -11.29 -11.57
N GLN A 44 -7.29 -10.29 -11.08
CA GLN A 44 -5.94 -10.49 -10.58
C GLN A 44 -5.93 -11.38 -9.32
N GLN A 45 -5.13 -12.44 -9.36
CA GLN A 45 -4.97 -13.37 -8.23
C GLN A 45 -4.44 -12.66 -6.97
N GLU A 46 -3.60 -11.65 -7.13
CA GLU A 46 -3.02 -10.85 -6.05
C GLU A 46 -2.90 -9.38 -6.47
N TRP A 47 -3.34 -8.47 -5.59
CA TRP A 47 -3.07 -7.05 -5.75
C TRP A 47 -1.66 -6.75 -5.27
N LYS A 48 -0.68 -7.01 -6.14
CA LYS A 48 0.74 -6.79 -5.83
C LYS A 48 1.05 -5.34 -5.42
N ASN A 49 0.22 -4.40 -5.85
CA ASN A 49 0.29 -2.99 -5.48
C ASN A 49 -1.11 -2.54 -5.05
N PHE A 50 -1.29 -2.36 -3.74
CA PHE A 50 -2.54 -1.91 -3.17
C PHE A 50 -2.80 -0.44 -3.52
N THR A 51 -1.75 0.39 -3.64
CA THR A 51 -1.88 1.80 -4.07
C THR A 51 -2.65 1.94 -5.38
N VAL A 52 -2.33 1.11 -6.38
CA VAL A 52 -3.01 1.13 -7.70
C VAL A 52 -4.45 0.63 -7.56
N ALA A 53 -4.65 -0.48 -6.85
CA ALA A 53 -5.99 -1.04 -6.61
C ALA A 53 -6.90 -0.03 -5.91
N GLU A 54 -6.42 0.64 -4.87
CA GLU A 54 -7.13 1.67 -4.11
C GLU A 54 -7.61 2.80 -5.01
N ALA A 55 -6.73 3.32 -5.88
CA ALA A 55 -7.07 4.41 -6.80
C ALA A 55 -8.20 4.00 -7.76
N THR A 56 -8.05 2.84 -8.43
CA THR A 56 -9.06 2.31 -9.36
C THR A 56 -10.41 2.08 -8.69
N ILE A 57 -10.42 1.51 -7.48
CA ILE A 57 -11.65 1.27 -6.72
C ILE A 57 -12.28 2.59 -6.27
N THR A 58 -11.48 3.53 -5.80
CA THR A 58 -11.95 4.84 -5.35
C THR A 58 -12.62 5.60 -6.48
N ASP A 59 -12.00 5.64 -7.65
CA ASP A 59 -12.55 6.30 -8.85
C ASP A 59 -13.88 5.65 -9.27
N TYR A 60 -13.95 4.31 -9.26
CA TYR A 60 -15.16 3.58 -9.57
C TYR A 60 -16.29 3.86 -8.57
N VAL A 61 -16.00 3.81 -7.27
CA VAL A 61 -16.98 4.06 -6.20
C VAL A 61 -17.50 5.50 -6.27
N LEU A 62 -16.61 6.48 -6.47
CA LEU A 62 -16.98 7.88 -6.64
C LEU A 62 -17.90 8.06 -7.86
N LEU A 63 -17.51 7.49 -8.99
CA LEU A 63 -18.30 7.57 -10.22
C LEU A 63 -19.67 6.92 -10.04
N LEU A 64 -19.71 5.68 -9.53
CA LEU A 64 -20.93 4.92 -9.32
C LEU A 64 -21.88 5.61 -8.32
N SER A 65 -21.34 6.28 -7.30
CA SER A 65 -22.14 7.06 -6.34
C SER A 65 -22.73 8.35 -6.91
N GLY A 66 -22.12 8.90 -7.97
CA GLY A 66 -22.49 10.20 -8.53
C GLY A 66 -23.34 10.14 -9.81
N VAL A 67 -23.44 8.98 -10.46
CA VAL A 67 -24.21 8.83 -11.70
C VAL A 67 -25.73 8.72 -11.45
N PRO A 68 -26.57 9.36 -12.28
CA PRO A 68 -28.02 9.13 -12.25
C PRO A 68 -28.39 7.68 -12.59
N TYR A 69 -29.50 7.17 -12.05
CA TYR A 69 -30.00 5.80 -12.31
C TYR A 69 -30.18 5.47 -13.79
N GLN A 70 -30.44 6.47 -14.65
CA GLN A 70 -30.52 6.28 -16.10
C GLN A 70 -29.20 5.79 -16.73
N CYS A 71 -28.06 5.93 -16.04
CA CYS A 71 -26.77 5.44 -16.53
C CYS A 71 -26.66 3.91 -16.48
N PHE A 72 -27.48 3.24 -15.66
CA PHE A 72 -27.52 1.77 -15.57
C PHE A 72 -28.23 1.14 -16.78
N GLY A 73 -29.08 1.90 -17.48
CA GLY A 73 -29.93 1.40 -18.56
C GLY A 73 -31.16 0.71 -18.01
N ASP A 74 -30.97 -0.45 -17.37
CA ASP A 74 -32.01 -1.31 -16.80
C ASP A 74 -31.53 -1.95 -15.47
N ARG A 75 -32.40 -2.75 -14.84
CA ARG A 75 -32.07 -3.46 -13.60
C ARG A 75 -30.93 -4.46 -13.77
N THR A 76 -30.81 -5.09 -14.94
CA THR A 76 -29.70 -6.04 -15.22
C THR A 76 -28.36 -5.32 -15.20
N GLY A 77 -28.28 -4.11 -15.76
CA GLY A 77 -27.11 -3.25 -15.70
C GLY A 77 -26.74 -2.88 -14.26
N LEU A 78 -27.72 -2.52 -13.43
CA LEU A 78 -27.50 -2.28 -12.01
C LEU A 78 -27.01 -3.54 -11.27
N ASP A 79 -27.59 -4.71 -11.56
CA ASP A 79 -27.23 -5.98 -10.92
C ASP A 79 -25.76 -6.36 -11.17
N VAL A 80 -25.20 -6.02 -12.33
CA VAL A 80 -23.77 -6.17 -12.61
C VAL A 80 -22.93 -5.34 -11.64
N HIS A 81 -23.29 -4.07 -11.42
CA HIS A 81 -22.58 -3.20 -10.48
C HIS A 81 -22.70 -3.69 -9.03
N LEU A 82 -23.88 -4.16 -8.62
CA LEU A 82 -24.09 -4.77 -7.31
C LEU A 82 -23.21 -6.01 -7.11
N GLY A 83 -23.11 -6.86 -8.14
CA GLY A 83 -22.20 -8.02 -8.15
C GLY A 83 -20.72 -7.64 -8.02
N ILE A 84 -20.29 -6.57 -8.70
CA ILE A 84 -18.93 -6.04 -8.59
C ILE A 84 -18.65 -5.51 -7.19
N LEU A 85 -19.54 -4.70 -6.63
CA LEU A 85 -19.37 -4.15 -5.28
C LEU A 85 -19.29 -5.27 -4.22
N LYS A 86 -20.12 -6.31 -4.34
CA LYS A 86 -20.06 -7.47 -3.45
C LYS A 86 -18.71 -8.21 -3.54
N ARG A 87 -18.18 -8.40 -4.75
CA ARG A 87 -16.84 -9.00 -4.96
C ARG A 87 -15.73 -8.12 -4.40
N LEU A 88 -15.80 -6.81 -4.63
CA LEU A 88 -14.86 -5.83 -4.08
C LEU A 88 -14.87 -5.84 -2.57
N GLN A 89 -16.04 -5.86 -1.93
CA GLN A 89 -16.16 -5.91 -0.48
C GLN A 89 -15.42 -7.13 0.08
N ALA A 90 -15.73 -8.33 -0.42
CA ALA A 90 -15.08 -9.55 0.04
C ALA A 90 -13.55 -9.52 -0.18
N ARG A 91 -13.09 -8.95 -1.29
CA ARG A 91 -11.65 -8.80 -1.56
C ARG A 91 -11.00 -7.80 -0.61
N LEU A 92 -11.61 -6.65 -0.38
CA LEU A 92 -11.12 -5.63 0.56
C LEU A 92 -11.11 -6.14 2.00
N GLU A 93 -12.10 -6.94 2.42
CA GLU A 93 -12.12 -7.58 3.74
C GLU A 93 -10.92 -8.54 3.92
N LYS A 94 -10.58 -9.30 2.86
CA LYS A 94 -9.38 -10.13 2.84
C LYS A 94 -8.10 -9.28 2.92
N GLU A 95 -7.99 -8.21 2.14
CA GLU A 95 -6.83 -7.30 2.21
C GLU A 95 -6.69 -6.65 3.58
N CYS A 96 -7.79 -6.23 4.22
CA CYS A 96 -7.77 -5.69 5.59
C CYS A 96 -7.19 -6.70 6.58
N THR A 97 -7.63 -7.96 6.47
CA THR A 97 -7.19 -9.04 7.35
C THR A 97 -5.70 -9.32 7.14
N GLN A 98 -5.28 -9.54 5.88
CA GLN A 98 -3.88 -9.79 5.54
C GLN A 98 -2.97 -8.63 5.95
N ALA A 99 -3.41 -7.38 5.73
CA ALA A 99 -2.61 -6.21 6.07
C ALA A 99 -2.44 -6.04 7.57
N LYS A 100 -3.50 -6.36 8.34
CA LYS A 100 -3.46 -6.39 9.81
C LYS A 100 -2.48 -7.45 10.28
N ASP A 101 -2.61 -8.68 9.81
CA ASP A 101 -1.78 -9.81 10.24
C ASP A 101 -0.29 -9.57 9.96
N GLN A 102 0.06 -8.87 8.89
CA GLN A 102 1.45 -8.63 8.48
C GLN A 102 2.04 -7.30 8.99
N TYR A 103 1.24 -6.44 9.63
CA TYR A 103 1.62 -5.05 9.91
C TYR A 103 2.89 -4.92 10.74
N TYR A 104 2.92 -5.58 11.91
CA TYR A 104 4.05 -5.49 12.82
C TYR A 104 5.25 -6.33 12.34
N ASP A 105 5.01 -7.51 11.77
CA ASP A 105 6.07 -8.37 11.22
C ASP A 105 6.88 -7.64 10.13
N LEU A 106 6.23 -6.92 9.23
CA LEU A 106 6.91 -6.16 8.17
C LEU A 106 7.68 -4.96 8.72
N ARG A 107 7.14 -4.26 9.73
CA ARG A 107 7.84 -3.15 10.39
C ARG A 107 9.09 -3.61 11.12
N LEU A 108 9.00 -4.73 11.83
CA LEU A 108 10.13 -5.35 12.51
C LEU A 108 11.17 -5.87 11.52
N SER A 109 10.73 -6.45 10.40
CA SER A 109 11.66 -6.88 9.33
C SER A 109 12.44 -5.72 8.71
N VAL A 110 11.79 -4.58 8.41
CA VAL A 110 12.49 -3.38 7.91
C VAL A 110 13.51 -2.90 8.93
N LEU A 111 13.14 -2.91 10.21
CA LEU A 111 14.03 -2.49 11.30
C LEU A 111 15.29 -3.36 11.40
N ASP A 112 15.16 -4.68 11.25
CA ASP A 112 16.31 -5.59 11.26
C ASP A 112 17.20 -5.43 10.02
N TYR A 113 16.62 -5.20 8.83
CA TYR A 113 17.40 -4.89 7.63
C TYR A 113 18.16 -3.57 7.76
N ASP A 114 17.52 -2.55 8.35
CA ASP A 114 18.15 -1.26 8.61
C ASP A 114 19.28 -1.40 9.64
N ARG A 115 19.05 -2.12 10.73
CA ARG A 115 20.06 -2.47 11.74
C ARG A 115 21.24 -3.21 11.09
N LYS A 116 20.98 -4.25 10.31
CA LYS A 116 22.02 -5.04 9.61
C LYS A 116 22.87 -4.15 8.71
N ARG A 117 22.23 -3.29 7.93
CA ARG A 117 22.91 -2.36 7.03
C ARG A 117 23.75 -1.35 7.80
N ALA A 118 23.23 -0.79 8.89
CA ALA A 118 23.96 0.14 9.73
C ALA A 118 25.17 -0.50 10.42
N MET A 119 25.06 -1.76 10.88
CA MET A 119 26.21 -2.51 11.40
C MET A 119 27.26 -2.75 10.29
N MET A 120 26.85 -3.02 9.04
CA MET A 120 27.79 -3.14 7.92
C MET A 120 28.52 -1.82 7.62
N LEU A 121 27.82 -0.68 7.73
CA LEU A 121 28.44 0.64 7.57
C LEU A 121 29.44 0.94 8.69
N GLN A 122 29.14 0.55 9.93
CA GLN A 122 30.10 0.63 11.04
C GLN A 122 31.37 -0.19 10.73
N GLU A 123 31.24 -1.43 10.28
CA GLU A 123 32.40 -2.26 9.92
C GLU A 123 33.21 -1.70 8.74
N LEU A 124 32.54 -1.09 7.76
CA LEU A 124 33.22 -0.40 6.66
C LEU A 124 34.00 0.82 7.17
N ASN A 125 33.42 1.60 8.08
CA ASN A 125 34.10 2.72 8.72
C ASN A 125 35.32 2.23 9.54
N ASP A 126 35.16 1.17 10.32
CA ASP A 126 36.25 0.60 11.11
C ASP A 126 37.36 0.01 10.23
N ALA A 127 37.01 -0.62 9.10
CA ALA A 127 37.99 -1.09 8.11
C ALA A 127 38.79 0.07 7.49
N LYS A 128 38.14 1.21 7.26
CA LYS A 128 38.82 2.44 6.79
C LYS A 128 39.81 2.97 7.85
N ASP A 129 39.43 2.96 9.12
CA ASP A 129 40.25 3.44 10.24
C ASP A 129 41.43 2.49 10.53
N ARG A 130 41.23 1.16 10.40
CA ARG A 130 42.28 0.14 10.53
C ARG A 130 43.37 0.25 9.45
N GLY A 131 43.06 0.85 8.30
CA GLY A 131 43.95 0.91 7.14
C GLY A 131 44.09 -0.43 6.42
N GLY A 132 44.90 -0.47 5.36
CA GLY A 132 45.12 -1.69 4.56
C GLY A 132 44.10 -1.95 3.45
N ILE A 133 43.09 -1.09 3.29
CA ILE A 133 42.16 -1.10 2.15
C ILE A 133 42.69 -0.27 0.97
N SER A 134 42.31 -0.63 -0.25
CA SER A 134 42.66 0.14 -1.45
C SER A 134 42.01 1.52 -1.47
N GLU A 135 42.64 2.47 -2.16
CA GLU A 135 42.11 3.84 -2.28
C GLU A 135 40.75 3.89 -3.01
N ASP A 136 40.53 3.00 -3.97
CA ASP A 136 39.24 2.89 -4.66
C ASP A 136 38.13 2.38 -3.72
N LEU A 137 38.45 1.41 -2.85
CA LEU A 137 37.51 0.93 -1.85
C LEU A 137 37.22 2.02 -0.81
N ARG A 138 38.23 2.75 -0.37
CA ARG A 138 38.06 3.90 0.55
C ARG A 138 37.11 4.95 -0.02
N LYS A 139 37.31 5.39 -1.27
CA LYS A 139 36.41 6.33 -1.95
C LYS A 139 34.98 5.79 -2.11
N TRP A 140 34.83 4.48 -2.28
CA TRP A 140 33.51 3.87 -2.32
C TRP A 140 32.84 3.89 -0.94
N ILE A 141 33.56 3.54 0.13
CA ILE A 141 33.08 3.61 1.52
C ILE A 141 32.66 5.03 1.87
N ASP A 142 33.50 6.03 1.57
CA ASP A 142 33.19 7.44 1.85
C ASP A 142 31.87 7.88 1.21
N ARG A 143 31.57 7.42 -0.01
CA ARG A 143 30.28 7.67 -0.66
C ARG A 143 29.10 7.03 0.08
N GLN A 144 29.27 5.81 0.60
CA GLN A 144 28.18 5.15 1.33
C GLN A 144 27.93 5.82 2.70
N LEU A 145 28.99 6.33 3.34
CA LEU A 145 28.89 6.99 4.65
C LEU A 145 28.33 8.42 4.58
N LEU A 146 28.40 9.09 3.43
CA LEU A 146 27.95 10.48 3.24
C LEU A 146 26.42 10.62 3.18
N ASP A 147 25.70 9.58 2.78
CA ASP A 147 24.27 9.67 2.49
C ASP A 147 23.37 9.37 3.70
N GLU A 148 23.91 8.93 4.86
CA GLU A 148 23.08 8.24 5.86
C GLU A 148 23.35 8.56 7.33
N ASP A 149 22.26 8.72 8.10
CA ASP A 149 22.27 8.74 9.58
C ASP A 149 22.26 7.31 10.16
N TRP A 150 23.17 6.47 9.66
CA TRP A 150 23.24 5.05 10.04
C TRP A 150 23.61 4.86 11.52
N LYS A 151 24.29 5.83 12.14
CA LYS A 151 24.58 5.82 13.57
C LYS A 151 23.31 5.97 14.40
N GLY A 152 22.43 6.90 14.00
CA GLY A 152 21.11 7.08 14.62
C GLY A 152 20.24 5.83 14.49
N SER A 153 20.30 5.12 13.36
CA SER A 153 19.57 3.85 13.17
C SER A 153 19.92 2.79 14.20
N LEU A 154 21.20 2.59 14.53
CA LEU A 154 21.62 1.60 15.53
C LEU A 154 21.11 1.94 16.93
N GLU A 155 21.21 3.20 17.33
CA GLU A 155 20.75 3.67 18.65
C GLU A 155 19.22 3.62 18.77
N ALA A 156 18.50 3.90 17.69
CA ALA A 156 17.05 3.94 17.67
C ALA A 156 16.40 2.55 17.51
N ALA A 157 17.11 1.57 16.95
CA ALA A 157 16.53 0.27 16.60
C ALA A 157 15.90 -0.45 17.80
N ASP A 158 16.61 -0.57 18.92
CA ASP A 158 16.09 -1.26 20.11
C ASP A 158 14.87 -0.55 20.72
N LYS A 159 14.84 0.78 20.65
CA LYS A 159 13.70 1.58 21.13
C LYS A 159 12.48 1.37 20.22
N MET A 160 12.68 1.41 18.90
CA MET A 160 11.61 1.19 17.92
C MET A 160 11.07 -0.25 17.98
N GLU A 161 11.94 -1.25 18.14
CA GLU A 161 11.55 -2.66 18.29
C GLU A 161 10.63 -2.83 19.50
N LYS A 162 11.03 -2.32 20.67
CA LYS A 162 10.20 -2.33 21.89
C LYS A 162 8.87 -1.62 21.68
N GLN A 163 8.88 -0.49 20.98
CA GLN A 163 7.66 0.25 20.68
C GLN A 163 6.70 -0.58 19.82
N TYR A 164 7.18 -1.18 18.73
CA TYR A 164 6.34 -1.99 17.84
C TYR A 164 5.82 -3.27 18.52
N MET A 165 6.65 -3.94 19.31
CA MET A 165 6.21 -5.09 20.11
C MET A 165 5.14 -4.69 21.15
N GLY A 166 5.30 -3.53 21.79
CA GLY A 166 4.31 -2.98 22.72
C GLY A 166 2.98 -2.67 22.03
N GLN A 167 3.02 -1.98 20.88
CA GLN A 167 1.84 -1.67 20.08
C GLN A 167 1.13 -2.93 19.56
N ALA A 168 1.89 -3.94 19.14
CA ALA A 168 1.31 -5.22 18.72
C ALA A 168 0.55 -5.92 19.85
N ALA A 169 1.11 -5.90 21.06
CA ALA A 169 0.45 -6.42 22.25
C ALA A 169 -0.82 -5.62 22.61
N GLU A 170 -0.79 -4.29 22.51
CA GLU A 170 -1.96 -3.42 22.71
C GLU A 170 -3.08 -3.72 21.70
N ASP A 171 -2.71 -3.98 20.44
CA ASP A 171 -3.66 -4.33 19.36
C ASP A 171 -4.12 -5.80 19.39
N ALA A 172 -3.66 -6.58 20.37
CA ALA A 172 -3.87 -8.04 20.45
C ALA A 172 -3.51 -8.77 19.14
N GLN A 173 -2.44 -8.32 18.48
CA GLN A 173 -1.91 -8.97 17.27
C GLN A 173 -0.78 -9.93 17.65
N GLU A 174 -0.85 -11.14 17.09
CA GLU A 174 0.23 -12.10 17.21
C GLU A 174 1.37 -11.69 16.28
N VAL A 175 2.58 -11.62 16.82
CA VAL A 175 3.80 -11.28 16.08
C VAL A 175 4.58 -12.57 15.91
N HIS A 176 4.74 -13.01 14.66
CA HIS A 176 5.50 -14.22 14.32
C HIS A 176 6.95 -13.92 13.97
N TYR A 177 7.33 -12.65 14.04
CA TYR A 177 8.69 -12.21 13.82
C TYR A 177 9.73 -12.94 14.69
N VAL A 178 10.66 -13.61 14.03
CA VAL A 178 11.84 -14.20 14.67
C VAL A 178 13.01 -13.26 14.45
N LYS A 179 13.47 -12.62 15.53
CA LYS A 179 14.65 -11.76 15.53
C LYS A 179 15.84 -12.51 14.96
N GLN A 180 16.49 -11.95 13.95
CA GLN A 180 17.71 -12.53 13.42
C GLN A 180 18.90 -12.10 14.29
N ILE A 181 19.76 -13.06 14.62
CA ILE A 181 21.08 -12.74 15.14
C ILE A 181 21.91 -12.29 13.94
N ILE A 182 22.21 -10.99 13.90
CA ILE A 182 23.05 -10.41 12.85
C ILE A 182 24.50 -10.65 13.25
N ASP A 183 25.08 -11.72 12.74
CA ASP A 183 26.53 -11.96 12.82
C ASP A 183 27.20 -11.39 11.57
N LEU A 184 28.05 -10.38 11.76
CA LEU A 184 28.81 -9.78 10.68
C LEU A 184 30.15 -10.48 10.56
N GLU A 185 30.34 -11.21 9.45
CA GLU A 185 31.69 -11.61 9.09
C GLU A 185 32.58 -10.37 8.93
N PRO A 186 33.80 -10.37 9.52
CA PRO A 186 34.71 -9.25 9.39
C PRO A 186 35.00 -8.93 7.93
N ILE A 187 35.03 -7.64 7.61
CA ILE A 187 35.40 -7.16 6.28
C ILE A 187 36.92 -7.25 6.14
N TYR A 188 37.39 -8.25 5.40
CA TYR A 188 38.80 -8.39 5.04
C TYR A 188 39.13 -7.58 3.77
N ALA A 189 40.27 -6.88 3.80
CA ALA A 189 40.67 -5.90 2.78
C ALA A 189 41.05 -6.51 1.42
N ASP A 190 41.17 -7.84 1.33
CA ASP A 190 41.66 -8.57 0.17
C ASP A 190 40.59 -8.86 -0.89
N ASN A 191 39.31 -8.59 -0.62
CA ASN A 191 38.23 -8.81 -1.60
C ASN A 191 37.18 -7.68 -1.67
N PRO A 192 37.54 -6.50 -2.24
CA PRO A 192 36.64 -5.35 -2.35
C PRO A 192 35.31 -5.62 -3.05
N GLU A 193 35.29 -6.49 -4.07
CA GLU A 193 34.06 -6.78 -4.83
C GLU A 193 33.05 -7.59 -4.02
N THR A 194 33.53 -8.52 -3.19
CA THR A 194 32.66 -9.28 -2.28
C THR A 194 32.01 -8.36 -1.25
N VAL A 195 32.78 -7.41 -0.71
CA VAL A 195 32.30 -6.41 0.25
C VAL A 195 31.21 -5.53 -0.37
N LYS A 196 31.47 -4.98 -1.56
CA LYS A 196 30.49 -4.19 -2.31
C LYS A 196 29.23 -5.00 -2.61
N SER A 197 29.38 -6.23 -3.12
CA SER A 197 28.26 -7.10 -3.49
C SER A 197 27.35 -7.39 -2.29
N ARG A 198 27.92 -7.76 -1.14
CA ARG A 198 27.17 -8.00 0.10
C ARG A 198 26.40 -6.77 0.55
N PHE A 199 27.06 -5.61 0.56
CA PHE A 199 26.44 -4.35 0.96
C PHE A 199 25.28 -3.96 0.03
N MET A 200 25.47 -4.10 -1.28
CA MET A 200 24.43 -3.82 -2.27
C MET A 200 23.26 -4.80 -2.17
N SER A 201 23.51 -6.09 -1.88
CA SER A 201 22.45 -7.08 -1.62
C SER A 201 21.62 -6.68 -0.40
N CYS A 202 22.27 -6.34 0.72
CA CYS A 202 21.57 -5.90 1.93
C CYS A 202 20.76 -4.63 1.69
N SER A 203 21.30 -3.67 0.93
CA SER A 203 20.59 -2.42 0.59
C SER A 203 19.39 -2.68 -0.32
N LYS A 204 19.50 -3.64 -1.24
CA LYS A 204 18.37 -4.07 -2.08
C LYS A 204 17.28 -4.75 -1.25
N GLU A 205 17.66 -5.68 -0.38
CA GLU A 205 16.74 -6.37 0.53
C GLU A 205 16.00 -5.39 1.45
N LEU A 206 16.69 -4.38 1.98
CA LEU A 206 16.08 -3.29 2.74
C LEU A 206 15.07 -2.51 1.90
N GLY A 207 15.42 -2.18 0.64
CA GLY A 207 14.51 -1.50 -0.29
C GLY A 207 13.25 -2.32 -0.57
N ASP A 208 13.40 -3.61 -0.85
CA ASP A 208 12.28 -4.52 -1.09
C ASP A 208 11.39 -4.66 0.15
N ALA A 209 11.98 -4.81 1.34
CA ALA A 209 11.25 -4.86 2.61
C ALA A 209 10.51 -3.55 2.90
N THR A 210 11.15 -2.41 2.63
CA THR A 210 10.56 -1.08 2.83
C THR A 210 9.35 -0.87 1.91
N ASN A 211 9.48 -1.22 0.64
CA ASN A 211 8.37 -1.13 -0.33
C ASN A 211 7.19 -2.02 0.10
N LYS A 212 7.47 -3.25 0.53
CA LYS A 212 6.43 -4.18 1.02
C LYS A 212 5.74 -3.63 2.28
N MET A 213 6.52 -3.10 3.22
CA MET A 213 5.99 -2.48 4.45
C MET A 213 5.14 -1.24 4.15
N GLN A 214 5.53 -0.41 3.18
CA GLN A 214 4.76 0.76 2.75
C GLN A 214 3.42 0.37 2.13
N GLU A 215 3.41 -0.58 1.20
CA GLU A 215 2.18 -1.10 0.59
C GLU A 215 1.26 -1.73 1.64
N ASN A 216 1.82 -2.54 2.56
CA ASN A 216 1.05 -3.11 3.66
C ASN A 216 0.49 -2.05 4.61
N SER A 217 1.28 -1.03 4.96
CA SER A 217 0.83 0.07 5.81
C SER A 217 -0.30 0.87 5.15
N ARG A 218 -0.24 1.01 3.82
CA ARG A 218 -1.31 1.64 3.06
C ARG A 218 -2.57 0.79 3.06
N ALA A 219 -2.47 -0.51 2.81
CA ALA A 219 -3.60 -1.44 2.91
C ALA A 219 -4.21 -1.43 4.32
N TYR A 220 -3.38 -1.48 5.37
CA TYR A 220 -3.80 -1.43 6.77
C TYR A 220 -4.63 -0.19 7.10
N THR A 221 -4.28 0.97 6.51
CA THR A 221 -4.94 2.25 6.81
C THR A 221 -6.11 2.56 5.87
N GLN A 222 -6.01 2.21 4.58
CA GLN A 222 -6.96 2.62 3.54
C GLN A 222 -7.96 1.53 3.14
N ALA A 223 -7.61 0.24 3.27
CA ALA A 223 -8.57 -0.83 2.95
C ALA A 223 -9.81 -0.80 3.86
N PRO A 224 -9.73 -0.56 5.19
CA PRO A 224 -10.91 -0.52 6.05
C PRO A 224 -11.95 0.56 5.68
N PRO A 225 -11.58 1.85 5.50
CA PRO A 225 -12.55 2.85 5.09
C PRO A 225 -13.08 2.60 3.67
N LEU A 226 -12.24 2.12 2.75
CA LEU A 226 -12.68 1.79 1.39
C LEU A 226 -13.68 0.63 1.37
N CYS A 227 -13.43 -0.42 2.17
CA CYS A 227 -14.34 -1.54 2.38
C CYS A 227 -15.71 -1.06 2.89
N LEU A 228 -15.72 -0.17 3.89
CA LEU A 228 -16.94 0.42 4.42
C LEU A 228 -17.69 1.26 3.37
N CYS A 229 -16.97 2.03 2.55
CA CYS A 229 -17.56 2.82 1.47
C CYS A 229 -18.23 1.91 0.41
N VAL A 230 -17.54 0.84 -0.01
CA VAL A 230 -18.07 -0.14 -0.96
C VAL A 230 -19.34 -0.80 -0.40
N LYS A 231 -19.31 -1.24 0.86
CA LYS A 231 -20.47 -1.85 1.52
C LYS A 231 -21.67 -0.90 1.57
N LYS A 232 -21.46 0.34 2.01
CA LYS A 232 -22.53 1.34 2.10
C LYS A 232 -23.13 1.68 0.74
N LEU A 233 -22.30 1.79 -0.30
CA LEU A 233 -22.77 2.04 -1.65
C LEU A 233 -23.60 0.85 -2.16
N TRP A 234 -23.14 -0.37 -1.91
CA TRP A 234 -23.87 -1.59 -2.25
C TRP A 234 -25.25 -1.61 -1.58
N GLU A 235 -25.31 -1.42 -0.25
CA GLU A 235 -26.56 -1.36 0.52
C GLU A 235 -27.51 -0.26 0.01
N PHE A 236 -26.96 0.92 -0.31
CA PHE A 236 -27.75 2.02 -0.86
C PHE A 236 -28.35 1.69 -2.22
N LEU A 237 -27.56 1.14 -3.14
CA LEU A 237 -28.03 0.79 -4.48
C LEU A 237 -29.05 -0.35 -4.46
N GLU A 238 -28.82 -1.36 -3.61
CA GLU A 238 -29.75 -2.48 -3.41
C GLU A 238 -31.11 -1.97 -2.88
N ALA A 239 -31.10 -1.12 -1.85
CA ALA A 239 -32.32 -0.55 -1.27
C ALA A 239 -33.11 0.34 -2.24
N ASN A 240 -32.43 0.90 -3.25
CA ASN A 240 -33.03 1.79 -4.25
C ASN A 240 -33.16 1.14 -5.63
N ARG A 241 -33.04 -0.19 -5.73
CA ARG A 241 -33.10 -0.94 -6.99
C ARG A 241 -34.40 -0.69 -7.77
N SER A 242 -35.50 -0.43 -7.08
CA SER A 242 -36.80 -0.11 -7.68
C SER A 242 -36.83 1.22 -8.46
N LEU A 243 -35.85 2.10 -8.25
CA LEU A 243 -35.72 3.37 -8.99
C LEU A 243 -35.15 3.18 -10.41
N VAL A 244 -34.63 1.98 -10.72
CA VAL A 244 -34.17 1.63 -12.06
C VAL A 244 -35.29 0.92 -12.82
N PRO A 245 -35.56 1.32 -14.09
CA PRO A 245 -36.51 0.62 -14.97
C PRO A 245 -36.17 -0.86 -15.10
N GLU A 246 -37.21 -1.68 -15.28
CA GLU A 246 -37.05 -3.11 -15.57
C GLU A 246 -36.18 -3.40 -16.79
#